data_AF-A0A1I6B508-F1
#
_entry.id   AF-A0A1I6B508-F1
#
_cell.length_a   1.000
_cell.length_b   1.000
_cell.length_c   1.000
_cell.angle_alpha   90.00
_cell.angle_beta   90.00
_cell.angle_gamma   90.00
#
_symmetry.space_group_name_H-M   'P 1'
#
loop_
_entity.id
_entity.type
_entity.pdbx_description
1 polymer ?
#
loop_
_entity_poly.entity_id
_entity_poly.type
_entity_poly.pdbx_seq_one_letter_code
_entity_poly.pdbx_strand_id
1 'polypeptide(L)' 'MKNRTKAYTRHQRERIIQKKLSILHTVFQLEDEYLPIRGTLSKGKVHCSCKLCRFEQYYAIPKAKHKAKLKAMLKEIDD' A
#
# COMPACT_ATOMS: atom_id res chain seq x y z
N MET A 1 -9.66 -9.54 19.14
CA MET A 1 -10.44 -9.89 17.93
C MET A 1 -11.07 -11.26 18.16
N LYS A 2 -12.39 -11.33 18.36
CA LYS A 2 -13.10 -12.61 18.49
C LYS A 2 -12.76 -13.46 17.24
N ASN A 3 -12.20 -14.65 17.44
CA ASN A 3 -11.92 -15.69 16.42
C ASN A 3 -10.62 -15.63 15.61
N ARG A 4 -9.64 -14.75 15.93
CA ARG A 4 -8.31 -14.82 15.28
C ARG A 4 -7.31 -15.54 16.17
N THR A 5 -6.90 -16.74 15.76
CA THR A 5 -5.87 -17.51 16.45
C THR A 5 -4.48 -16.90 16.25
N LYS A 6 -3.52 -17.24 17.12
CA LYS A 6 -2.11 -16.86 16.92
C LYS A 6 -1.57 -17.37 15.58
N ALA A 7 -1.99 -18.56 15.16
CA ALA A 7 -1.64 -19.13 13.86
C ALA A 7 -2.11 -18.26 12.69
N TYR A 8 -3.36 -17.79 12.72
CA TYR A 8 -3.88 -16.86 11.71
C TYR A 8 -3.04 -15.58 11.62
N THR A 9 -2.69 -14.98 12.76
CA THR A 9 -1.88 -13.75 12.78
C THR A 9 -0.47 -14.00 12.23
N ARG A 10 0.15 -15.15 12.55
CA ARG A 10 1.45 -15.55 11.98
C ARG A 10 1.37 -15.72 10.46
N HIS A 11 0.34 -16.40 9.97
CA HIS A 11 0.10 -16.57 8.54
C HIS A 11 -0.08 -15.22 7.82
N GLN A 12 -0.90 -14.31 8.35
CA GLN A 12 -1.07 -12.98 7.74
C GLN A 12 0.23 -12.17 7.75
N ARG A 13 1.02 -12.25 8.84
CA ARG A 13 2.34 -11.60 8.90
C ARG A 13 3.27 -12.14 7.83
N GLU A 14 3.33 -13.46 7.68
CA GLU A 14 4.15 -14.14 6.69
C GLU A 14 3.74 -13.76 5.26
N ARG A 15 2.44 -13.79 4.96
CA ARG A 15 1.89 -13.35 3.66
C ARG A 15 2.30 -11.92 3.31
N ILE A 16 2.27 -11.00 4.27
CA ILE A 16 2.70 -9.60 4.06
C ILE A 16 4.20 -9.52 3.78
N ILE A 17 5.01 -10.26 4.54
CA ILE A 17 6.47 -10.33 4.35
C ILE A 17 6.80 -10.84 2.95
N GLN A 18 6.21 -11.96 2.52
CA GLN A 18 6.45 -12.55 1.21
C GLN A 18 6.08 -11.61 0.07
N LYS A 19 4.93 -10.94 0.17
CA LYS A 19 4.54 -9.95 -0.85
C LYS A 19 5.55 -8.82 -0.97
N LYS A 20 6.04 -8.29 0.16
CA LYS A 20 7.04 -7.21 0.16
C LYS A 20 8.39 -7.68 -0.36
N LEU A 21 8.79 -8.89 0.02
CA LEU A 21 10.01 -9.52 -0.49
C LEU A 21 9.94 -9.65 -2.01
N SER A 22 8.86 -10.21 -2.55
CA SER A 22 8.66 -10.32 -4.01
C SER A 22 8.78 -8.98 -4.73
N ILE A 23 8.23 -7.89 -4.19
CA ILE A 23 8.38 -6.55 -4.78
C ILE A 23 9.84 -6.08 -4.76
N LEU A 24 10.56 -6.26 -3.64
CA LEU A 24 11.96 -5.87 -3.55
C LEU A 24 12.82 -6.63 -4.57
N HIS A 25 12.62 -7.95 -4.66
CA HIS A 25 13.34 -8.80 -5.62
C HIS A 25 13.01 -8.43 -7.08
N THR A 26 11.72 -8.35 -7.42
CA THR A 26 11.29 -8.21 -8.83
C THR A 26 11.40 -6.79 -9.37
N VAL A 27 11.12 -5.77 -8.55
CA VAL A 27 11.01 -4.37 -9.01
C VAL A 27 12.27 -3.59 -8.71
N PHE A 28 12.84 -3.76 -7.52
CA PHE A 28 13.99 -2.95 -7.10
C PHE A 28 15.31 -3.62 -7.48
N GLN A 29 15.41 -4.95 -7.49
CA GLN A 29 16.66 -5.69 -7.74
C GLN A 29 17.82 -5.25 -6.82
N LEU A 30 17.51 -4.64 -5.66
CA LEU A 30 18.48 -4.08 -4.68
C LEU A 30 18.70 -5.06 -3.51
N GLU A 31 18.77 -6.35 -3.80
CA GLU A 31 18.69 -7.41 -2.80
C GLU A 31 19.88 -7.45 -1.84
N ASP A 32 21.08 -7.14 -2.33
CA ASP A 32 22.31 -7.30 -1.53
C ASP A 32 22.70 -6.04 -0.75
N GLU A 33 22.18 -4.86 -1.12
CA GLU A 33 22.67 -3.58 -0.59
C GLU A 33 21.72 -2.94 0.45
N TYR A 34 20.41 -3.22 0.39
CA TYR A 34 19.42 -2.50 1.20
C TYR A 34 18.32 -3.38 1.83
N LEU A 35 18.43 -4.70 1.79
CA LEU A 35 17.37 -5.55 2.34
C LEU A 35 17.40 -5.57 3.87
N PRO A 36 16.35 -5.08 4.55
CA PRO A 36 16.27 -5.24 5.99
C PRO A 36 15.94 -6.72 6.29
N ILE A 37 16.56 -7.29 7.34
CA ILE A 37 16.35 -8.69 7.79
C ILE A 37 14.88 -9.09 7.58
N ARG A 38 14.57 -10.16 6.84
CA ARG A 38 13.21 -10.51 6.37
C ARG A 38 12.07 -10.23 7.36
N GLY A 39 12.27 -10.52 8.64
CA GLY A 39 11.29 -10.28 9.71
C GLY A 39 10.88 -8.81 9.91
N THR A 40 11.71 -7.85 9.51
CA THR A 40 11.47 -6.40 9.55
C THR A 40 10.39 -5.95 8.56
N LEU A 41 10.21 -6.68 7.46
CA LEU A 41 9.18 -6.40 6.45
C LEU A 41 7.76 -6.56 7.01
N SER A 42 7.58 -7.17 8.19
CA SER A 42 6.25 -7.16 8.84
C SER A 42 5.77 -5.75 9.19
N LYS A 43 6.68 -4.86 9.56
CA LYS A 43 6.39 -3.47 9.94
C LYS A 43 6.90 -2.46 8.92
N GLY A 44 8.04 -2.72 8.29
CA GLY A 44 8.65 -1.84 7.29
C GLY A 44 7.76 -1.63 6.08
N LYS A 45 7.74 -0.40 5.54
CA LYS A 45 7.01 -0.07 4.31
C LYS A 45 7.98 -0.11 3.14
N VAL A 46 7.57 -0.74 2.04
CA VAL A 46 8.28 -0.63 0.76
C VAL A 46 7.78 0.64 0.09
N HIS A 47 8.61 1.69 0.09
CA HIS A 47 8.28 2.96 -0.54
C HIS A 47 8.58 2.87 -2.04
N CYS A 48 7.55 2.72 -2.86
CA CYS A 48 7.68 2.66 -4.31
C CYS A 48 6.89 3.80 -4.96
N SER A 49 7.56 4.57 -5.82
CA SER A 49 6.99 5.66 -6.60
C SER A 49 6.70 5.26 -8.06
N CYS A 50 6.73 3.96 -8.38
CA CYS A 50 6.49 3.47 -9.75
C CYS A 50 5.07 3.78 -10.24
N LYS A 51 4.87 3.69 -11.55
CA LYS A 51 3.59 3.95 -12.22
C LYS A 51 2.42 3.09 -11.69
N LEU A 52 2.69 1.86 -11.25
CA LEU A 52 1.69 0.98 -10.63
C LEU A 52 1.31 1.45 -9.21
N CYS A 53 2.29 1.79 -8.37
CA CYS A 53 2.02 2.29 -7.01
C CYS A 53 1.42 3.70 -7.01
N ARG A 54 1.74 4.52 -8.02
CA ARG A 54 1.17 5.85 -8.26
C ARG A 54 0.05 5.84 -9.30
N PHE A 55 -0.61 4.71 -9.54
CA PHE A 55 -1.58 4.53 -10.62
C PHE A 55 -2.62 5.67 -10.71
N GLU A 56 -3.30 5.97 -9.60
CA GLU A 56 -4.29 7.04 -9.57
C GLU A 56 -3.71 8.42 -9.90
N GLN A 57 -2.49 8.71 -9.44
CA GLN A 57 -1.83 9.98 -9.72
C GLN A 57 -1.37 10.06 -11.18
N TYR A 58 -0.85 8.96 -11.71
CA TYR A 58 -0.35 8.89 -13.08
C TYR A 58 -1.49 9.01 -14.10
N TYR A 59 -2.62 8.36 -13.84
CA TYR A 59 -3.80 8.40 -14.71
C TYR A 59 -4.81 9.49 -14.33
N ALA A 60 -4.42 10.43 -13.47
CA ALA A 60 -5.26 11.54 -12.99
C ALA A 60 -6.65 11.09 -12.50
N ILE A 61 -6.75 9.90 -11.90
CA ILE A 61 -8.01 9.34 -11.44
C ILE A 61 -8.48 10.14 -10.21
N PRO A 62 -9.67 10.76 -10.25
CA PRO A 62 -10.14 11.59 -9.15
C PRO A 62 -10.41 10.73 -7.91
N LYS A 63 -9.66 11.00 -6.83
CA LYS A 63 -9.89 10.32 -5.55
C LYS A 63 -11.29 10.62 -5.04
N ALA A 64 -11.90 9.66 -4.34
CA ALA A 64 -13.24 9.80 -3.76
C ALA A 64 -13.39 11.08 -2.92
N LYS A 65 -12.36 11.47 -2.17
CA LYS A 65 -12.34 12.73 -1.40
C LYS A 65 -12.52 13.97 -2.27
N HIS A 66 -11.92 14.00 -3.46
CA HIS A 66 -12.02 15.13 -4.38
C HIS A 66 -13.42 15.20 -4.98
N LYS A 67 -13.99 14.04 -5.36
CA LYS A 67 -15.39 13.96 -5.82
C LYS A 67 -16.37 14.44 -4.76
N ALA A 68 -16.20 14.00 -3.52
CA ALA A 68 -17.04 14.42 -2.40
C ALA A 68 -16.96 15.93 -2.14
N LYS A 69 -15.74 16.49 -2.13
CA LYS A 69 -15.52 17.92 -1.95
C LYS A 69 -16.14 18.74 -3.09
N LEU A 70 -15.96 18.30 -4.34
CA LEU A 70 -16.53 18.98 -5.50
C LEU A 70 -18.06 18.97 -5.46
N LYS A 71 -18.68 17.86 -5.04
CA LYS A 71 -20.14 17.78 -4.85
C LYS A 71 -20.64 18.72 -3.74
N ALA A 72 -19.90 18.85 -2.65
CA ALA A 72 -20.26 19.78 -1.57
C ALA A 72 -20.18 21.24 -2.05
N MET A 73 -19.12 21.61 -2.77
CA MET A 73 -18.96 22.95 -3.33
C MET A 73 -20.04 23.30 -4.35
N LEU A 74 -20.44 22.35 -5.20
CA LEU A 74 -21.56 22.57 -6.14
C LEU A 74 -22.87 22.86 -5.41
N LYS A 75 -23.13 22.13 -4.32
CA LYS A 75 -24.32 22.37 -3.50
C LYS A 75 -24.31 23.77 -2.87
N GLU A 76 -23.15 24.25 -2.41
CA GLU A 76 -23.00 25.62 -1.87
C GLU A 76 -23.17 26.73 -2.92
N ILE A 77 -22.99 26.42 -4.21
CA ILE A 77 -23.22 27.39 -5.29
C ILE A 77 -24.72 27.44 -5.69
N ASP A 78 -25.41 26.31 -5.57
CA ASP A 78 -26.83 26.18 -5.90
C ASP A 78 -27.75 26.71 -4.77
N ASP A 79 -27.25 26.79 -3.53
CA ASP A 79 -27.91 27.36 -2.34
C ASP A 79 -27.73 28.91 -2.27
#